data_AF-A0AAN1CFH3-F1
#
_entry.id   AF-A0AAN1CFH3-F1
#
_cell.length_a   1.000
_cell.length_b   1.000
_cell.length_c   1.000
_cell.angle_alpha   90.00
_cell.angle_beta   90.00
_cell.angle_gamma   90.00
#
_symmetry.space_group_name_H-M   'P 1'
#
loop_
_entity.id
_entity.type
_entity.pdbx_description
1 polymer ?
#
loop_
_entity_poly.entity_id
_entity_poly.type
_entity_poly.pdbx_seq_one_letter_code
_entity_poly.pdbx_strand_id
1 'polypeptide(L)'
;MDIYNNKLKIIMMIIILLLNSCKFKDEALGSEHGKGDAMKKLEENEKLEENEKLEENEKLDGNEKLKDARTPIQILLDGFNFSDEYKEAVFYIKKPLTDPNAGAPSNKTYTDAEFYDLLVNLGKERLENIVEGMSVTLRTRKGIVDAIESLKDQAKKDELDFYLVVVDKQYFSFLKSLGSENTVDLVYGGLISHTGSILFESIKTKFPDVFQNGVQQRVP
;
A
#
# COMPACT_ATOMS: atom_id res chain seq x y z
N MET A 1 -22.92 20.59 -10.53
CA MET A 1 -22.56 19.22 -10.05
C MET A 1 -21.56 18.54 -11.00
N ASP A 2 -21.24 19.18 -12.12
CA ASP A 2 -20.81 18.53 -13.36
C ASP A 2 -19.30 18.36 -13.45
N ILE A 3 -18.53 19.24 -12.77
CA ILE A 3 -17.06 19.18 -12.72
C ILE A 3 -16.57 17.88 -12.08
N TYR A 4 -17.22 17.44 -10.98
CA TYR A 4 -16.89 16.16 -10.31
C TYR A 4 -17.19 14.95 -11.20
N ASN A 5 -18.38 14.94 -11.83
CA ASN A 5 -18.73 13.89 -12.80
C ASN A 5 -17.78 13.86 -14.00
N ASN A 6 -17.29 15.02 -14.46
CA ASN A 6 -16.34 15.07 -15.58
C ASN A 6 -14.95 14.57 -15.17
N LYS A 7 -14.45 14.95 -13.97
CA LYS A 7 -13.21 14.37 -13.41
C LYS A 7 -13.32 12.86 -13.23
N LEU A 8 -14.42 12.36 -12.67
CA LEU A 8 -14.65 10.92 -12.46
C LEU A 8 -14.67 10.16 -13.80
N LYS A 9 -15.31 10.70 -14.83
CA LYS A 9 -15.30 10.13 -16.19
C LYS A 9 -13.89 10.10 -16.79
N ILE A 10 -13.10 11.17 -16.64
CA ILE A 10 -11.72 11.23 -17.14
C ILE A 10 -10.84 10.17 -16.42
N ILE A 11 -10.94 10.07 -15.09
CA ILE A 11 -10.24 9.05 -14.30
C ILE A 11 -10.64 7.63 -14.73
N MET A 12 -11.95 7.36 -14.89
CA MET A 12 -12.45 6.07 -15.35
C MET A 12 -11.95 5.72 -16.76
N MET A 13 -11.85 6.70 -17.66
CA MET A 13 -11.33 6.48 -19.02
C MET A 13 -9.82 6.18 -19.01
N ILE A 14 -9.05 6.84 -18.14
CA ILE A 14 -7.62 6.52 -17.94
C ILE A 14 -7.45 5.09 -17.40
N ILE A 15 -8.27 4.67 -16.43
CA ILE A 15 -8.25 3.29 -15.91
C ILE A 15 -8.52 2.28 -17.04
N ILE A 16 -9.52 2.51 -17.90
CA ILE A 16 -9.83 1.63 -19.04
C ILE A 16 -8.68 1.56 -20.06
N LEU A 17 -7.97 2.67 -20.30
CA LEU A 17 -6.80 2.70 -21.20
C LEU A 17 -5.60 1.95 -20.60
N LEU A 18 -5.40 2.02 -19.28
CA LEU A 18 -4.34 1.29 -18.57
C LEU A 18 -4.62 -0.22 -18.55
N LEU A 19 -5.86 -0.65 -18.33
CA LEU A 19 -6.25 -2.07 -18.40
C LEU A 19 -5.94 -2.71 -19.76
N ASN A 20 -6.08 -1.95 -20.85
CA ASN A 20 -5.77 -2.43 -22.21
C ASN A 20 -4.27 -2.45 -22.55
N SER A 21 -3.42 -1.74 -21.79
CA SER A 21 -1.98 -1.67 -22.03
C SER A 21 -1.14 -2.66 -21.21
N CYS A 22 -1.75 -3.42 -20.29
CA CYS A 22 -1.10 -4.52 -19.56
C CYS A 22 -0.87 -5.81 -20.38
N LYS A 23 -0.60 -5.71 -21.69
CA LYS A 23 -0.09 -6.79 -22.54
C LYS A 23 1.36 -6.51 -22.94
N PHE A 24 2.28 -6.63 -22.00
CA PHE A 24 3.71 -6.67 -22.31
C PHE A 24 4.16 -8.12 -22.47
N LYS A 25 4.92 -8.37 -23.53
CA LYS A 25 5.50 -9.68 -23.84
C LYS A 25 6.67 -9.96 -22.92
N ASP A 26 6.84 -11.22 -22.53
CA ASP A 26 8.11 -11.69 -21.98
C ASP A 26 9.17 -11.72 -23.09
N GLU A 27 10.22 -10.92 -22.94
CA GLU A 27 11.48 -11.10 -23.69
C GLU A 27 12.63 -11.24 -22.69
N ALA A 28 13.29 -12.41 -22.75
CA ALA A 28 14.31 -12.80 -21.80
C ALA A 28 15.62 -12.03 -22.01
N LEU A 29 16.21 -11.53 -20.93
CA LEU A 29 17.58 -11.02 -20.95
C LEU A 29 18.54 -12.15 -20.58
N GLY A 30 19.24 -12.66 -21.60
CA GLY A 30 20.40 -13.53 -21.42
C GLY A 30 21.57 -12.76 -20.80
N SER A 31 22.43 -13.48 -20.06
CA SER A 31 23.66 -12.93 -19.52
C SER A 31 24.75 -12.83 -20.60
N GLU A 32 25.49 -11.73 -20.65
CA GLU A 32 26.84 -11.73 -21.23
C GLU A 32 27.88 -11.19 -20.25
N HIS A 33 29.03 -11.85 -20.27
CA HIS A 33 30.22 -11.57 -19.48
C HIS A 33 31.13 -10.63 -20.28
N GLY A 34 31.49 -9.46 -19.75
CA GLY A 34 32.38 -8.50 -20.43
C GLY A 34 33.55 -8.08 -19.55
N LYS A 35 34.73 -8.68 -19.76
CA LYS A 35 35.99 -8.21 -19.18
C LYS A 35 36.46 -6.90 -19.84
N GLY A 36 37.01 -5.98 -19.05
CA GLY A 36 37.73 -4.81 -19.56
C GLY A 36 38.63 -4.20 -18.48
N ASP A 37 39.94 -4.38 -18.63
CA ASP A 37 40.98 -3.75 -17.79
C ASP A 37 41.18 -2.26 -18.12
N ALA A 38 41.64 -1.48 -17.13
CA ALA A 38 42.76 -0.49 -17.24
C ALA A 38 42.70 0.67 -16.22
N MET A 39 43.20 0.40 -15.02
CA MET A 39 44.31 1.14 -14.38
C MET A 39 44.48 2.67 -14.63
N LYS A 40 44.31 3.49 -13.57
CA LYS A 40 45.36 4.45 -13.18
C LYS A 40 45.35 4.83 -11.70
N LYS A 41 46.57 4.92 -11.14
CA LYS A 41 46.93 5.21 -9.75
C LYS A 41 46.49 6.59 -9.26
N LEU A 42 46.33 6.73 -7.93
CA LEU A 42 47.24 7.55 -7.13
C LEU A 42 47.23 7.13 -5.63
N GLU A 43 48.39 6.63 -5.20
CA GLU A 43 48.97 6.78 -3.84
C GLU A 43 48.90 8.28 -3.41
N GLU A 44 48.91 8.77 -2.17
CA GLU A 44 49.36 8.32 -0.84
C GLU A 44 48.84 9.39 0.21
N ASN A 45 48.89 9.33 1.55
CA ASN A 45 49.41 8.37 2.55
C ASN A 45 48.68 8.57 3.95
N GLU A 46 49.18 7.94 5.01
CA GLU A 46 48.80 7.85 6.44
C GLU A 46 48.75 9.14 7.31
N LYS A 47 47.95 9.12 8.41
CA LYS A 47 48.47 8.90 9.80
C LYS A 47 47.38 8.75 10.91
N LEU A 48 47.75 7.98 11.94
CA LEU A 48 47.07 7.77 13.24
C LEU A 48 47.21 9.03 14.16
N GLU A 49 46.64 9.16 15.37
CA GLU A 49 46.54 8.20 16.50
C GLU A 49 45.67 8.72 17.68
N GLU A 50 45.14 7.81 18.51
CA GLU A 50 44.76 7.89 19.96
C GLU A 50 44.00 9.12 20.55
N ASN A 51 42.80 8.96 21.14
CA ASN A 51 42.42 8.61 22.55
C ASN A 51 41.45 9.73 23.05
N GLU A 52 40.59 9.63 24.08
CA GLU A 52 40.57 8.82 25.31
C GLU A 52 39.10 8.70 25.85
N LYS A 53 38.83 7.84 26.84
CA LYS A 53 37.50 7.65 27.47
C LYS A 53 37.27 8.63 28.63
N LEU A 54 36.02 9.04 28.87
CA LEU A 54 35.49 9.23 30.23
C LEU A 54 34.02 8.79 30.31
N GLU A 55 33.73 7.95 31.31
CA GLU A 55 32.38 7.65 31.80
C GLU A 55 32.05 8.61 32.95
N GLU A 56 30.80 9.07 33.03
CA GLU A 56 30.23 9.42 34.34
C GLU A 56 28.74 9.04 34.37
N ASN A 57 28.37 8.24 35.37
CA ASN A 57 27.01 7.75 35.60
C ASN A 57 26.33 8.63 36.64
N GLU A 58 25.08 9.05 36.40
CA GLU A 58 24.00 9.35 37.37
C GLU A 58 22.85 10.02 36.58
N LYS A 59 21.55 9.76 36.77
CA LYS A 59 20.79 8.95 37.75
C LYS A 59 19.63 8.24 37.05
N LEU A 60 19.28 7.05 37.53
CA LEU A 60 18.02 6.38 37.22
C LEU A 60 16.87 7.11 37.96
N ASP A 61 15.93 7.69 37.22
CA ASP A 61 14.58 7.95 37.76
C ASP A 61 13.67 6.77 37.44
N GLY A 62 13.06 6.21 38.49
CA GLY A 62 12.32 4.97 38.48
C GLY A 62 10.92 5.13 37.91
N ASN A 63 10.81 5.35 36.61
CA ASN A 63 9.55 5.20 35.89
C ASN A 63 9.75 4.51 34.53
N GLU A 64 10.10 3.21 34.59
CA GLU A 64 9.69 2.29 33.54
C GLU A 64 8.16 2.17 33.55
N LYS A 65 7.48 3.19 33.02
CA LYS A 65 6.24 2.96 32.28
C LYS A 65 6.53 1.78 31.37
N LEU A 66 5.75 0.70 31.49
CA LEU A 66 5.69 -0.32 30.44
C LEU A 66 5.62 0.44 29.13
N LYS A 67 6.67 0.33 28.30
CA LYS A 67 6.66 0.94 26.97
C LYS A 67 5.54 0.26 26.23
N ASP A 68 4.46 0.99 26.04
CA ASP A 68 3.32 0.53 25.28
C ASP A 68 3.85 0.08 23.91
N ALA A 69 3.75 -1.21 23.63
CA ALA A 69 4.30 -1.79 22.40
C ALA A 69 3.53 -1.29 21.16
N ARG A 70 2.40 -0.61 21.37
CA ARG A 70 1.61 0.05 20.33
C ARG A 70 2.33 1.28 19.80
N THR A 71 2.37 1.38 18.47
CA THR A 71 2.77 2.58 17.75
C THR A 71 1.84 3.77 18.05
N PRO A 72 2.28 5.03 17.84
CA PRO A 72 1.43 6.22 18.00
C PRO A 72 0.13 6.14 17.18
N ILE A 73 0.18 5.53 15.99
CA ILE A 73 -1.00 5.30 15.14
C ILE A 73 -1.97 4.33 15.83
N GLN A 74 -1.50 3.20 16.39
CA GLN A 74 -2.38 2.27 17.10
C GLN A 74 -3.04 2.93 18.32
N ILE A 75 -2.28 3.73 19.09
CA ILE A 75 -2.81 4.48 20.24
C ILE A 75 -3.88 5.48 19.80
N LEU A 76 -3.70 6.17 18.66
CA LEU A 76 -4.70 7.09 18.11
C LEU A 76 -5.99 6.36 17.69
N LEU A 77 -5.89 5.24 16.98
CA LEU A 77 -7.05 4.47 16.51
C LEU A 77 -7.80 3.76 17.65
N ASP A 78 -7.07 3.31 18.68
CA ASP A 78 -7.67 2.83 19.93
C ASP A 78 -8.38 3.97 20.67
N GLY A 79 -7.81 5.19 20.68
CA GLY A 79 -8.44 6.40 21.23
C GLY A 79 -9.71 6.84 20.50
N PHE A 80 -9.85 6.55 19.21
CA PHE A 80 -11.10 6.69 18.46
C PHE A 80 -12.10 5.55 18.69
N ASN A 81 -11.71 4.50 19.43
CA ASN A 81 -12.47 3.27 19.65
C ASN A 81 -12.89 2.60 18.33
N PHE A 82 -11.96 2.51 17.38
CA PHE A 82 -12.15 1.76 16.14
C PHE A 82 -12.09 0.25 16.39
N SER A 83 -12.87 -0.51 15.61
CA SER A 83 -12.74 -1.97 15.53
C SER A 83 -11.45 -2.37 14.81
N ASP A 84 -11.04 -3.62 14.95
CA ASP A 84 -9.82 -4.09 14.29
C ASP A 84 -9.94 -4.08 12.75
N GLU A 85 -11.14 -4.32 12.20
CA GLU A 85 -11.42 -4.18 10.76
C GLU A 85 -11.23 -2.71 10.27
N TYR A 86 -11.60 -1.72 11.09
CA TYR A 86 -11.34 -0.31 10.81
C TYR A 86 -9.84 0.02 10.90
N LYS A 87 -9.13 -0.55 11.88
CA LYS A 87 -7.67 -0.38 12.00
C LYS A 87 -6.95 -0.99 10.79
N GLU A 88 -7.33 -2.19 10.38
CA GLU A 88 -6.81 -2.85 9.18
C GLU A 88 -7.01 -2.01 7.92
N ALA A 89 -8.19 -1.38 7.75
CA ALA A 89 -8.45 -0.47 6.64
C ALA A 89 -7.52 0.76 6.66
N VAL A 90 -7.30 1.39 7.82
CA VAL A 90 -6.34 2.50 7.97
C VAL A 90 -4.91 2.05 7.67
N PHE A 91 -4.49 0.87 8.14
CA PHE A 91 -3.17 0.32 7.80
C PHE A 91 -3.04 -0.08 6.32
N TYR A 92 -4.13 -0.48 5.66
CA TYR A 92 -4.14 -0.72 4.22
C TYR A 92 -3.92 0.58 3.44
N ILE A 93 -4.50 1.71 3.88
CA ILE A 93 -4.25 3.04 3.31
C ILE A 93 -2.82 3.52 3.60
N LYS A 94 -2.28 3.24 4.79
CA LYS A 94 -0.90 3.61 5.14
C LYS A 94 0.11 3.08 4.12
N LYS A 95 0.01 1.78 3.76
CA LYS A 95 0.95 1.07 2.87
C LYS A 95 1.38 1.89 1.64
N PRO A 96 0.47 2.30 0.71
CA PRO A 96 0.86 3.12 -0.43
C PRO A 96 1.33 4.52 -0.03
N LEU A 97 0.66 5.19 0.92
CA LEU A 97 0.95 6.59 1.25
C LEU A 97 2.38 6.76 1.79
N THR A 98 2.90 5.77 2.54
CA THR A 98 4.27 5.77 3.08
C THR A 98 5.31 5.06 2.22
N ASP A 99 4.93 4.32 1.16
CA ASP A 99 5.88 3.68 0.24
C ASP A 99 6.34 4.65 -0.86
N PRO A 100 7.65 4.96 -1.00
CA PRO A 100 8.16 5.81 -2.07
C PRO A 100 8.06 5.21 -3.48
N ASN A 101 7.81 3.90 -3.60
CA ASN A 101 7.67 3.20 -4.88
C ASN A 101 6.20 3.03 -5.33
N ALA A 102 5.25 3.44 -4.49
CA ALA A 102 3.85 3.53 -4.86
C ALA A 102 3.59 4.81 -5.67
N GLY A 103 2.73 4.73 -6.68
CA GLY A 103 2.31 5.89 -7.48
C GLY A 103 3.34 6.36 -8.51
N ALA A 104 3.22 7.63 -8.90
CA ALA A 104 4.17 8.34 -9.74
C ALA A 104 5.25 9.02 -8.89
N PRO A 105 6.47 9.29 -9.42
CA PRO A 105 7.56 9.93 -8.65
C PRO A 105 7.25 11.33 -8.09
N SER A 106 6.21 12.00 -8.61
CA SER A 106 5.74 13.30 -8.12
C SER A 106 4.69 13.20 -6.99
N ASN A 107 4.26 12.00 -6.61
CA ASN A 107 3.31 11.80 -5.52
C ASN A 107 3.99 11.97 -4.15
N LYS A 108 3.26 12.54 -3.18
CA LYS A 108 3.77 12.73 -1.82
C LYS A 108 3.99 11.36 -1.17
N THR A 109 5.17 11.17 -0.61
CA THR A 109 5.45 10.05 0.29
C THR A 109 5.50 10.58 1.71
N TYR A 110 4.58 10.08 2.54
CA TYR A 110 4.49 10.46 3.94
C TYR A 110 5.51 9.67 4.74
N THR A 111 6.21 10.35 5.65
CA THR A 111 6.83 9.67 6.80
C THR A 111 5.74 9.16 7.76
N ASP A 112 6.11 8.25 8.67
CA ASP A 112 5.19 7.76 9.71
C ASP A 112 4.63 8.89 10.60
N ALA A 113 5.43 9.94 10.84
CA ALA A 113 5.01 11.14 11.57
C ALA A 113 3.99 11.97 10.77
N GLU A 114 4.26 12.29 9.50
CA GLU A 114 3.32 13.04 8.67
C GLU A 114 2.02 12.27 8.39
N PHE A 115 2.09 10.93 8.31
CA PHE A 115 0.90 10.11 8.18
C PHE A 115 0.07 10.14 9.47
N TYR A 116 0.71 10.08 10.64
CA TYR A 116 0.05 10.30 11.93
C TYR A 116 -0.61 11.68 11.98
N ASP A 117 0.08 12.75 11.57
CA ASP A 117 -0.48 14.10 11.53
C ASP A 117 -1.67 14.19 10.56
N LEU A 118 -1.63 13.50 9.41
CA LEU A 118 -2.78 13.39 8.51
C LEU A 118 -3.99 12.73 9.20
N LEU A 119 -3.80 11.64 9.94
CA LEU A 119 -4.87 10.98 10.70
C LEU A 119 -5.46 11.90 11.79
N VAL A 120 -4.61 12.65 12.50
CA VAL A 120 -5.06 13.63 13.51
C VAL A 120 -5.87 14.75 12.88
N ASN A 121 -5.43 15.30 11.75
CA ASN A 121 -6.13 16.40 11.06
C ASN A 121 -7.41 15.94 10.32
N LEU A 122 -7.50 14.68 9.91
CA LEU A 122 -8.76 14.09 9.44
C LEU A 122 -9.73 13.91 10.61
N GLY A 123 -9.23 13.41 11.74
CA GLY A 123 -10.05 13.08 12.91
C GLY A 123 -10.97 11.87 12.67
N LYS A 124 -11.69 11.48 13.73
CA LYS A 124 -12.49 10.26 13.76
C LYS A 124 -13.51 10.16 12.61
N GLU A 125 -14.43 11.11 12.51
CA GLU A 125 -15.56 11.07 11.57
C GLU A 125 -15.11 10.94 10.11
N ARG A 126 -14.07 11.68 9.70
CA ARG A 126 -13.56 11.61 8.32
C ARG A 126 -12.87 10.29 8.03
N LEU A 127 -12.17 9.71 9.01
CA LEU A 127 -11.58 8.39 8.87
C LEU A 127 -12.64 7.29 8.78
N GLU A 128 -13.74 7.41 9.54
CA GLU A 128 -14.88 6.49 9.41
C GLU A 128 -15.47 6.54 7.99
N ASN A 129 -15.75 7.73 7.46
CA ASN A 129 -16.26 7.91 6.09
C ASN A 129 -15.30 7.35 5.00
N ILE A 130 -13.98 7.47 5.18
CA ILE A 130 -12.99 6.88 4.27
C ILE A 130 -13.04 5.35 4.31
N VAL A 131 -13.09 4.76 5.52
CA VAL A 131 -13.16 3.30 5.69
C VAL A 131 -14.47 2.74 5.13
N GLU A 132 -15.61 3.42 5.36
CA GLU A 132 -16.90 3.04 4.78
C GLU A 132 -16.88 3.06 3.25
N GLY A 133 -16.36 4.11 2.63
CA GLY A 133 -16.21 4.21 1.17
C GLY A 133 -15.33 3.10 0.58
N MET A 134 -14.27 2.71 1.29
CA MET A 134 -13.39 1.62 0.88
C MET A 134 -13.91 0.21 1.20
N SER A 135 -14.92 0.06 2.06
CA SER A 135 -15.37 -1.22 2.61
C SER A 135 -15.73 -2.29 1.56
N VAL A 136 -16.38 -1.90 0.46
CA VAL A 136 -16.72 -2.80 -0.66
C VAL A 136 -15.44 -3.30 -1.35
N THR A 137 -14.46 -2.41 -1.53
CA THR A 137 -13.17 -2.76 -2.16
C THR A 137 -12.40 -3.75 -1.30
N LEU A 138 -12.29 -3.48 0.01
CA LEU A 138 -11.57 -4.35 0.95
C LEU A 138 -12.25 -5.71 1.10
N ARG A 139 -13.59 -5.76 1.14
CA ARG A 139 -14.36 -7.01 1.18
C ARG A 139 -14.18 -7.85 -0.09
N THR A 140 -14.24 -7.24 -1.27
CA THR A 140 -13.97 -7.93 -2.54
C THR A 140 -12.53 -8.45 -2.59
N ARG A 141 -11.54 -7.66 -2.17
CA ARG A 141 -10.14 -8.09 -2.07
C ARG A 141 -9.99 -9.27 -1.10
N LYS A 142 -10.59 -9.20 0.09
CA LYS A 142 -10.54 -10.28 1.07
C LYS A 142 -11.12 -11.59 0.51
N GLY A 143 -12.26 -11.54 -0.18
CA GLY A 143 -12.82 -12.72 -0.83
C GLY A 143 -11.92 -13.36 -1.91
N ILE A 144 -10.99 -12.60 -2.49
CA ILE A 144 -9.97 -13.12 -3.43
C ILE A 144 -8.81 -13.76 -2.66
N VAL A 145 -8.34 -13.14 -1.57
CA VAL A 145 -7.31 -13.72 -0.68
C VAL A 145 -7.80 -15.04 -0.09
N ASP A 146 -9.01 -15.06 0.49
CA ASP A 146 -9.62 -16.25 1.08
C ASP A 146 -9.77 -17.38 0.03
N ALA A 147 -10.04 -17.03 -1.24
CA ALA A 147 -10.07 -17.99 -2.34
C ALA A 147 -8.67 -18.53 -2.68
N ILE A 148 -7.64 -17.68 -2.82
CA ILE A 148 -6.23 -18.06 -3.02
C ILE A 148 -5.77 -19.02 -1.91
N GLU A 149 -6.11 -18.73 -0.65
CA GLU A 149 -5.76 -19.57 0.49
C GLU A 149 -6.43 -20.96 0.41
N SER A 150 -7.68 -21.02 -0.05
CA SER A 150 -8.46 -22.26 -0.19
C SER A 150 -8.07 -23.15 -1.40
N LEU A 151 -7.37 -22.62 -2.40
CA LEU A 151 -6.99 -23.35 -3.60
C LEU A 151 -5.95 -24.45 -3.31
N LYS A 152 -6.28 -25.68 -3.73
CA LYS A 152 -5.37 -26.84 -3.69
C LYS A 152 -4.46 -26.96 -4.91
N ASP A 153 -4.86 -26.35 -6.02
CA ASP A 153 -4.09 -26.30 -7.26
C ASP A 153 -3.07 -25.17 -7.16
N GLN A 154 -1.80 -25.53 -6.98
CA GLN A 154 -0.71 -24.55 -6.78
C GLN A 154 -0.52 -23.67 -8.03
N ALA A 155 -0.67 -24.22 -9.24
CA ALA A 155 -0.48 -23.43 -10.46
C ALA A 155 -1.56 -22.36 -10.61
N LYS A 156 -2.82 -22.70 -10.30
CA LYS A 156 -3.91 -21.71 -10.23
C LYS A 156 -3.74 -20.71 -9.09
N LYS A 157 -3.19 -21.16 -7.95
CA LYS A 157 -2.90 -20.30 -6.80
C LYS A 157 -1.86 -19.24 -7.15
N ASP A 158 -0.74 -19.65 -7.76
CA ASP A 158 0.34 -18.76 -8.21
C ASP A 158 -0.16 -17.79 -9.29
N GLU A 159 -0.98 -18.26 -10.23
CA GLU A 159 -1.59 -17.39 -11.26
C GLU A 159 -2.53 -16.34 -10.62
N LEU A 160 -3.43 -16.75 -9.72
CA LEU A 160 -4.39 -15.87 -9.08
C LEU A 160 -3.72 -14.85 -8.15
N ASP A 161 -2.66 -15.26 -7.42
CA ASP A 161 -1.86 -14.38 -6.58
C ASP A 161 -1.09 -13.33 -7.42
N PHE A 162 -0.52 -13.73 -8.57
CA PHE A 162 0.09 -12.79 -9.51
C PHE A 162 -0.91 -11.70 -9.95
N TYR A 163 -2.16 -12.06 -10.31
CA TYR A 163 -3.17 -11.04 -10.65
C TYR A 163 -3.58 -10.18 -9.45
N LEU A 164 -3.65 -10.75 -8.24
CA LEU A 164 -3.91 -9.97 -7.03
C LEU A 164 -2.79 -8.94 -6.79
N VAL A 165 -1.52 -9.33 -6.89
CA VAL A 165 -0.37 -8.42 -6.74
C VAL A 165 -0.39 -7.29 -7.78
N VAL A 166 -0.72 -7.59 -9.05
CA VAL A 166 -0.86 -6.59 -10.11
C VAL A 166 -1.98 -5.58 -9.79
N VAL A 167 -3.15 -6.07 -9.36
CA VAL A 167 -4.30 -5.22 -9.03
C VAL A 167 -4.08 -4.42 -7.74
N ASP A 168 -3.49 -5.01 -6.70
CA ASP A 168 -3.07 -4.30 -5.49
C ASP A 168 -2.11 -3.15 -5.83
N LYS A 169 -1.10 -3.39 -6.68
CA LYS A 169 -0.17 -2.34 -7.11
C LYS A 169 -0.87 -1.21 -7.86
N GLN A 170 -1.85 -1.53 -8.72
CA GLN A 170 -2.67 -0.51 -9.39
C GLN A 170 -3.51 0.29 -8.39
N TYR A 171 -4.15 -0.37 -7.43
CA TYR A 171 -4.98 0.30 -6.43
C TYR A 171 -4.14 1.13 -5.44
N PHE A 172 -2.96 0.64 -5.06
CA PHE A 172 -1.97 1.38 -4.27
C PHE A 172 -1.48 2.64 -5.00
N SER A 173 -1.18 2.56 -6.29
CA SER A 173 -0.85 3.73 -7.12
C SER A 173 -1.98 4.77 -7.12
N PHE A 174 -3.23 4.32 -7.20
CA PHE A 174 -4.41 5.18 -7.16
C PHE A 174 -4.63 5.83 -5.78
N LEU A 175 -4.58 5.05 -4.69
CA LEU A 175 -4.66 5.56 -3.31
C LEU A 175 -3.54 6.58 -3.01
N LYS A 176 -2.31 6.30 -3.47
CA LYS A 176 -1.17 7.22 -3.37
C LYS A 176 -1.44 8.55 -4.07
N SER A 177 -2.03 8.51 -5.26
CA SER A 177 -2.41 9.71 -6.01
C SER A 177 -3.42 10.57 -5.24
N LEU A 178 -4.50 9.95 -4.75
CA LEU A 178 -5.53 10.63 -3.93
C LEU A 178 -4.96 11.17 -2.61
N GLY A 179 -4.03 10.44 -1.98
CA GLY A 179 -3.32 10.87 -0.77
C GLY A 179 -2.28 11.98 -1.00
N SER A 180 -1.96 12.32 -2.26
CA SER A 180 -0.95 13.34 -2.60
C SER A 180 -1.50 14.74 -2.82
N GLU A 181 -2.79 14.96 -2.57
CA GLU A 181 -3.43 16.26 -2.70
C GLU A 181 -2.87 17.30 -1.70
N ASN A 182 -2.92 18.58 -2.09
CA ASN A 182 -2.23 19.65 -1.36
C ASN A 182 -2.85 20.05 -0.01
N THR A 183 -4.05 19.56 0.32
CA THR A 183 -4.74 19.87 1.60
C THR A 183 -5.45 18.63 2.15
N VAL A 184 -5.65 18.60 3.47
CA VAL A 184 -6.38 17.52 4.16
C VAL A 184 -7.81 17.36 3.64
N ASP A 185 -8.48 18.46 3.28
CA ASP A 185 -9.82 18.42 2.68
C ASP A 185 -9.84 17.77 1.28
N LEU A 186 -8.81 18.01 0.47
CA LEU A 186 -8.69 17.39 -0.86
C LEU A 186 -8.29 15.91 -0.75
N VAL A 187 -7.38 15.55 0.18
CA VAL A 187 -7.06 14.15 0.50
C VAL A 187 -8.31 13.40 0.97
N TYR A 188 -9.08 14.00 1.89
CA TYR A 188 -10.37 13.46 2.34
C TYR A 188 -11.34 13.26 1.17
N GLY A 189 -11.58 14.31 0.37
CA GLY A 189 -12.46 14.26 -0.79
C GLY A 189 -12.03 13.22 -1.84
N GLY A 190 -10.73 13.05 -2.04
CA GLY A 190 -10.16 12.00 -2.87
C GLY A 190 -10.49 10.61 -2.32
N LEU A 191 -10.14 10.34 -1.06
CA LEU A 191 -10.26 9.02 -0.43
C LEU A 191 -11.71 8.58 -0.12
N ILE A 192 -12.70 9.47 -0.09
CA ILE A 192 -14.13 9.07 0.03
C ILE A 192 -14.82 8.86 -1.32
N SER A 193 -14.31 9.45 -2.40
CA SER A 193 -15.03 9.53 -3.68
C SER A 193 -14.71 8.39 -4.66
N HIS A 194 -13.91 7.41 -4.22
CA HIS A 194 -13.39 6.35 -5.06
C HIS A 194 -13.93 4.96 -4.70
N THR A 195 -13.96 4.07 -5.69
CA THR A 195 -14.08 2.63 -5.46
C THR A 195 -13.00 1.90 -6.25
N GLY A 196 -12.23 1.04 -5.56
CA GLY A 196 -11.32 0.11 -6.21
C GLY A 196 -12.00 -1.21 -6.57
N SER A 197 -13.27 -1.43 -6.18
CA SER A 197 -13.92 -2.74 -6.30
C SER A 197 -13.91 -3.27 -7.74
N ILE A 198 -14.12 -2.41 -8.73
CA ILE A 198 -14.09 -2.75 -10.17
C ILE A 198 -12.74 -3.39 -10.57
N LEU A 199 -11.62 -2.91 -10.02
CA LEU A 199 -10.30 -3.48 -10.30
C LEU A 199 -10.21 -4.93 -9.79
N PHE A 200 -10.70 -5.20 -8.57
CA PHE A 200 -10.69 -6.54 -7.98
C PHE A 200 -11.78 -7.46 -8.57
N GLU A 201 -12.95 -6.96 -8.95
CA GLU A 201 -13.97 -7.76 -9.68
C GLU A 201 -13.48 -8.23 -11.06
N SER A 202 -12.49 -7.53 -11.66
CA SER A 202 -11.84 -8.00 -12.89
C SER A 202 -11.13 -9.35 -12.70
N ILE A 203 -10.59 -9.61 -11.51
CA ILE A 203 -9.99 -10.90 -11.15
C ILE A 203 -11.07 -11.99 -11.12
N LYS A 204 -12.23 -11.74 -10.48
CA LYS A 204 -13.33 -12.73 -10.46
C LYS A 204 -13.87 -13.03 -11.85
N THR A 205 -13.88 -12.03 -12.73
CA THR A 205 -14.27 -12.18 -14.15
C THR A 205 -13.27 -13.03 -14.92
N LYS A 206 -11.98 -12.97 -14.56
CA LYS A 206 -10.90 -13.75 -15.19
C LYS A 206 -10.83 -15.20 -14.72
N PHE A 207 -11.18 -15.46 -13.46
CA PHE A 207 -11.17 -16.79 -12.83
C PHE A 207 -12.58 -17.28 -12.46
N PRO A 208 -13.53 -17.35 -13.42
CA PRO A 208 -14.92 -17.69 -13.11
C PRO A 208 -15.04 -19.10 -12.53
N ASP A 209 -14.13 -20.02 -12.85
CA ASP A 209 -14.11 -21.37 -12.30
C ASP A 209 -13.75 -21.42 -10.81
N VAL A 210 -13.02 -20.43 -10.30
CA VAL A 210 -12.74 -20.27 -8.86
C VAL A 210 -13.93 -19.64 -8.15
N PHE A 211 -14.51 -18.57 -8.72
CA PHE A 211 -15.49 -17.73 -8.02
C PHE A 211 -16.97 -18.09 -8.28
N GLN A 212 -17.31 -18.83 -9.34
CA GLN A 212 -18.67 -19.29 -9.63
C GLN A 212 -18.90 -20.76 -9.24
N ASN A 213 -17.92 -21.65 -9.45
CA ASN A 213 -18.11 -23.09 -9.18
C ASN A 213 -18.15 -23.45 -7.69
N GLY A 214 -17.77 -22.53 -6.79
CA GLY A 214 -17.96 -22.69 -5.33
C GLY A 214 -19.42 -22.86 -4.91
N VAL A 215 -20.39 -22.54 -5.79
CA VAL A 215 -21.82 -22.81 -5.59
C VAL A 215 -22.18 -24.26 -5.92
N GLN A 216 -21.46 -24.93 -6.84
CA GLN A 216 -21.75 -26.30 -7.27
C GLN A 216 -21.05 -27.40 -6.46
N GLN A 217 -20.01 -27.07 -5.68
CA GLN A 217 -19.34 -28.05 -4.80
C GLN A 217 -20.01 -28.23 -3.42
N ARG A 218 -21.25 -27.75 -3.23
CA ARG A 218 -22.06 -27.93 -2.00
C ARG A 218 -23.32 -28.79 -2.19
N VAL A 219 -23.21 -29.89 -2.95
CA VAL A 219 -24.25 -30.94 -3.09
C VAL A 219 -23.47 -32.27 -3.23
N PRO A 220 -23.69 -33.28 -2.35
CA PRO A 220 -24.92 -34.08 -2.32
C PRO A 220 -26.00 -33.59 -1.35
#